data_AF-A0A6P9AQG4-F1
#
_entry.id   AF-A0A6P9AQG4-F1
#
_cell.length_a   1.000
_cell.length_b   1.000
_cell.length_c   1.000
_cell.angle_alpha   90.00
_cell.angle_beta   90.00
_cell.angle_gamma   90.00
#
_symmetry.space_group_name_H-M   'P 1'
#
loop_
_entity.id
_entity.type
_entity.pdbx_description
1 polymer ?
#
loop_
_entity_poly.entity_id
_entity_poly.type
_entity_poly.pdbx_seq_one_letter_code
_entity_poly.pdbx_strand_id
1 'polypeptide(L)'
;MDAPSDQVDDEKIRVSYYECNDKVPIAKAILHITCIEMSLDADINRLGMVTRGGKQKDQWTWEPDGKGAILLVNCDRDNPTANEEDNKDTKLTSKQDLQDMSRMILTTQGPNEVFANYQLTLHISKADCDKVGVFYAQDKKEQRYYKHVLGSEKISYHVKRNLGQVESIFYVEGLKFPDIDFSGLVTFHASLLEPAKKVWRTSKRTWGRVGKKHL
;
A
#
# COMPACT_ATOMS: atom_id res chain seq x y z
N MET A 1 12.18 15.96 -5.61
CA MET A 1 11.90 14.91 -6.61
C MET A 1 10.41 14.98 -6.79
N ASP A 2 9.99 15.45 -7.95
CA ASP A 2 8.63 15.97 -8.13
C ASP A 2 7.74 14.96 -8.88
N ALA A 3 8.32 13.85 -9.32
CA ALA A 3 7.65 12.75 -9.99
C ALA A 3 8.28 11.39 -9.60
N PRO A 4 7.53 10.27 -9.73
CA PRO A 4 8.08 8.93 -9.64
C PRO A 4 9.11 8.65 -10.75
N SER A 5 10.07 7.78 -10.46
CA SER A 5 11.05 7.29 -11.44
C SER A 5 10.39 6.38 -12.48
N ASP A 6 10.88 6.45 -13.72
CA ASP A 6 10.47 5.54 -14.81
C ASP A 6 11.24 4.22 -14.75
N GLN A 7 12.50 4.28 -14.31
CA GLN A 7 13.39 3.12 -14.18
C GLN A 7 14.11 3.13 -12.83
N VAL A 8 14.56 1.96 -12.40
CA VAL A 8 15.41 1.86 -11.21
C VAL A 8 16.71 2.62 -11.45
N ASP A 9 17.12 3.43 -10.47
CA ASP A 9 18.37 4.19 -10.44
C ASP A 9 18.52 5.23 -11.57
N ASP A 10 17.41 5.75 -12.08
CA ASP A 10 17.39 6.79 -13.12
C ASP A 10 17.92 8.15 -12.62
N GLU A 11 17.65 8.48 -11.36
CA GLU A 11 18.11 9.69 -10.70
C GLU A 11 19.49 9.53 -10.05
N LYS A 12 20.36 10.54 -10.22
CA LYS A 12 21.76 10.47 -9.78
C LYS A 12 22.25 11.77 -9.15
N ILE A 13 22.77 11.66 -7.93
CA ILE A 13 23.49 12.73 -7.26
C ILE A 13 24.97 12.40 -7.24
N ARG A 14 25.80 13.32 -7.74
CA ARG A 14 27.25 13.17 -7.73
C ARG A 14 27.88 14.15 -6.74
N VAL A 15 28.57 13.61 -5.74
CA VAL A 15 29.38 14.37 -4.79
C VAL A 15 30.84 14.24 -5.20
N SER A 16 31.53 15.36 -5.34
CA SER A 16 32.97 15.39 -5.65
C SER A 16 33.69 16.09 -4.50
N TYR A 17 34.72 15.46 -3.95
CA TYR A 17 35.50 15.95 -2.82
C TYR A 17 36.78 16.60 -3.34
N TYR A 18 37.14 17.75 -2.77
CA TYR A 18 38.29 18.55 -3.19
C TYR A 18 39.17 18.84 -1.98
N GLU A 19 40.48 18.88 -2.19
CA GLU A 19 41.45 19.39 -1.21
C GLU A 19 41.67 20.90 -1.44
N CYS A 20 42.19 21.61 -0.44
CA CYS A 20 42.26 23.07 -0.44
C CYS A 20 42.93 23.64 -1.71
N ASN A 21 42.22 24.54 -2.39
CA ASN A 21 42.63 25.22 -3.63
C ASN A 21 42.85 24.34 -4.87
N ASP A 22 42.48 23.06 -4.83
CA ASP A 22 42.64 22.18 -5.99
C ASP A 22 41.41 22.15 -6.89
N LYS A 23 41.61 22.13 -8.21
CA LYS A 23 40.52 22.09 -9.21
C LYS A 23 40.14 20.65 -9.59
N VAL A 24 40.96 19.67 -9.21
CA VAL A 24 40.74 18.25 -9.50
C VAL A 24 40.15 17.57 -8.26
N PRO A 25 39.03 16.85 -8.40
CA PRO A 25 38.45 16.15 -7.26
C PRO A 25 39.30 14.94 -6.85
N ILE A 26 39.62 14.84 -5.55
CA ILE A 26 40.39 13.74 -4.95
C ILE A 26 39.54 12.48 -4.76
N ALA A 27 38.22 12.62 -4.65
CA ALA A 27 37.29 11.50 -4.56
C ALA A 27 35.93 11.86 -5.16
N LYS A 28 35.17 10.84 -5.54
CA LYS A 28 33.80 10.97 -6.06
C LYS A 28 32.91 9.92 -5.42
N ALA A 29 31.72 10.33 -5.01
CA ALA A 29 30.63 9.44 -4.63
C ALA A 29 29.44 9.68 -5.57
N ILE A 30 28.77 8.60 -5.97
CA ILE A 30 27.55 8.65 -6.78
C ILE A 30 26.46 7.98 -5.96
N LEU A 31 25.37 8.71 -5.71
CA LEU A 31 24.16 8.20 -5.12
C LEU A 31 23.13 7.99 -6.23
N HIS A 32 22.67 6.76 -6.38
CA HIS A 32 21.55 6.42 -7.23
C HIS A 32 20.26 6.49 -6.42
N ILE A 33 19.23 7.11 -6.98
CA ILE A 33 17.93 7.32 -6.34
C ILE A 33 16.86 6.71 -7.25
N THR A 34 15.91 6.01 -6.63
CA THR A 34 14.67 5.61 -7.29
C THR A 34 13.52 6.24 -6.53
N CYS A 35 12.77 7.10 -7.18
CA CYS A 35 11.63 7.80 -6.59
C CYS A 35 10.35 6.99 -6.81
N ILE A 36 9.55 6.89 -5.76
CA ILE A 36 8.23 6.27 -5.84
C ILE A 36 7.19 7.19 -5.21
N GLU A 37 5.96 7.06 -5.67
CA GLU A 37 4.79 7.60 -4.98
C GLU A 37 4.11 6.46 -4.21
N MET A 38 3.72 6.72 -2.96
CA MET A 38 2.93 5.82 -2.16
C MET A 38 1.95 6.64 -1.32
N SER A 39 0.66 6.32 -1.42
CA SER A 39 -0.41 7.04 -0.74
C SER A 39 -1.53 6.08 -0.37
N LEU A 40 -1.87 6.01 0.92
CA LEU A 40 -3.09 5.36 1.40
C LEU A 40 -4.17 6.45 1.56
N ASP A 41 -5.27 6.30 0.85
CA ASP A 41 -6.34 7.29 0.72
C ASP A 41 -7.69 6.70 1.16
N ALA A 42 -8.50 7.52 1.81
CA ALA A 42 -9.88 7.24 2.20
C ALA A 42 -10.76 8.48 1.98
N ASP A 43 -12.08 8.37 2.14
CA ASP A 43 -13.00 9.51 2.00
C ASP A 43 -12.97 10.42 3.24
N ILE A 44 -11.89 11.19 3.38
CA ILE A 44 -11.66 12.07 4.54
C ILE A 44 -12.57 13.30 4.56
N ASN A 45 -13.21 13.62 3.43
CA ASN A 45 -14.07 14.79 3.27
C ASN A 45 -15.56 14.43 3.33
N ARG A 46 -15.90 13.14 3.50
CA ARG A 46 -17.28 12.64 3.66
C ARG A 46 -18.18 12.96 2.46
N LEU A 47 -17.62 12.82 1.25
CA LEU A 47 -18.31 13.13 -0.02
C LEU A 47 -18.84 11.87 -0.73
N GLY A 48 -18.68 10.69 -0.14
CA GLY A 48 -18.98 9.39 -0.75
C GLY A 48 -17.92 8.92 -1.74
N MET A 49 -16.79 9.62 -1.87
CA MET A 49 -15.73 9.31 -2.84
C MET A 49 -14.34 9.54 -2.26
N VAL A 50 -13.43 8.60 -2.53
CA VAL A 50 -12.03 8.70 -2.11
C VAL A 50 -11.28 9.73 -2.97
N THR A 51 -10.85 10.81 -2.33
CA THR A 51 -9.97 11.82 -2.95
C THR A 51 -8.51 11.40 -2.78
N ARG A 52 -7.74 11.40 -3.87
CA ARG A 52 -6.33 10.96 -3.86
C ARG A 52 -5.42 12.09 -3.40
N GLY A 53 -4.34 11.73 -2.71
CA GLY A 53 -3.30 12.70 -2.34
C GLY A 53 -3.77 13.76 -1.34
N GLY A 54 -4.83 13.47 -0.58
CA GLY A 54 -5.30 14.35 0.49
C GLY A 54 -4.20 14.69 1.51
N LYS A 55 -4.35 15.78 2.25
CA LYS A 55 -3.48 16.11 3.40
C LYS A 55 -4.22 15.79 4.70
N GLN A 56 -3.48 15.52 5.78
CA GLN A 56 -4.04 15.30 7.13
C GLN A 56 -5.00 14.10 7.21
N LYS A 57 -4.69 13.01 6.50
CA LYS A 57 -5.53 11.79 6.46
C LYS A 57 -5.49 10.98 7.74
N ASP A 58 -4.55 11.30 8.62
CA ASP A 58 -4.30 10.71 9.93
C ASP A 58 -5.09 11.40 11.06
N GLN A 59 -5.85 12.45 10.74
CA GLN A 59 -6.64 13.21 11.70
C GLN A 59 -8.13 12.90 11.56
N TRP A 60 -8.81 12.85 12.70
CA TRP A 60 -10.26 12.74 12.78
C TRP A 60 -10.79 13.88 13.66
N THR A 61 -11.62 14.74 13.09
CA THR A 61 -12.17 15.91 13.78
C THR A 61 -13.69 16.01 13.60
N TRP A 62 -14.35 16.41 14.69
CA TRP A 62 -15.76 16.77 14.70
C TRP A 62 -15.99 18.12 13.99
N GLU A 63 -17.24 18.58 13.98
CA GLU A 63 -17.73 19.82 13.36
C GLU A 63 -18.00 19.73 11.84
N PRO A 64 -18.75 20.69 11.25
CA PRO A 64 -19.08 20.71 9.82
C PRO A 64 -17.86 20.70 8.89
N ASP A 65 -16.77 21.38 9.29
CA ASP A 65 -15.49 21.40 8.57
C ASP A 65 -14.54 20.28 9.03
N GLY A 66 -15.04 19.36 9.86
CA GLY A 66 -14.31 18.23 10.38
C GLY A 66 -13.87 17.27 9.28
N LYS A 67 -12.71 16.64 9.48
CA LYS A 67 -12.12 15.69 8.53
C LYS A 67 -12.02 14.30 9.14
N GLY A 68 -11.79 13.33 8.29
CA GLY A 68 -11.59 11.95 8.68
C GLY A 68 -12.66 11.06 8.08
N ALA A 69 -12.22 9.90 7.60
CA ALA A 69 -13.11 8.90 7.04
C ALA A 69 -14.06 8.36 8.11
N ILE A 70 -15.24 7.93 7.68
CA ILE A 70 -16.25 7.29 8.51
C ILE A 70 -16.27 5.82 8.16
N LEU A 71 -16.56 4.98 9.15
CA LEU A 71 -16.69 3.53 8.99
C LEU A 71 -17.98 3.07 9.66
N LEU A 72 -18.78 2.29 8.95
CA LEU A 72 -20.00 1.67 9.49
C LEU A 72 -19.68 0.33 10.13
N VAL A 73 -20.38 0.01 11.20
CA VAL A 73 -20.40 -1.36 11.74
C VAL A 73 -21.38 -2.17 10.90
N ASN A 74 -20.89 -3.21 10.23
CA ASN A 74 -21.63 -3.99 9.23
C ASN A 74 -22.51 -5.06 9.91
N CYS A 75 -23.47 -4.61 10.72
CA CYS A 75 -24.25 -5.45 11.63
C CYS A 75 -25.66 -5.78 11.11
N ASP A 76 -25.93 -5.56 9.85
CA ASP A 76 -27.12 -6.07 9.20
C ASP A 76 -26.84 -7.45 8.57
N ARG A 77 -27.70 -7.88 7.67
CA ARG A 77 -27.64 -9.21 7.08
C ARG A 77 -28.20 -9.17 5.67
N ASP A 78 -27.34 -8.87 4.72
CA ASP A 78 -27.69 -8.76 3.31
C ASP A 78 -27.89 -10.11 2.65
N ASN A 79 -27.21 -11.15 3.13
CA ASN A 79 -27.40 -12.48 2.63
C ASN A 79 -28.56 -13.18 3.39
N PRO A 80 -29.74 -13.38 2.77
CA PRO A 80 -30.89 -13.98 3.45
C PRO A 80 -30.66 -15.45 3.83
N THR A 81 -29.63 -16.10 3.27
CA THR A 81 -29.24 -17.47 3.59
C THR A 81 -28.19 -17.55 4.71
N ALA A 82 -27.64 -16.42 5.14
CA ALA A 82 -26.70 -16.37 6.25
C ALA A 82 -27.41 -16.53 7.60
N ASN A 83 -26.72 -17.16 8.56
CA ASN A 83 -27.25 -17.40 9.89
C ASN A 83 -26.98 -16.23 10.86
N GLU A 84 -25.95 -15.42 10.58
CA GLU A 84 -25.46 -14.34 11.43
C GLU A 84 -25.34 -13.04 10.62
N GLU A 85 -25.02 -11.93 11.31
CA GLU A 85 -24.74 -10.64 10.69
C GLU A 85 -23.45 -10.67 9.84
N ASP A 86 -23.35 -9.78 8.86
CA ASP A 86 -22.24 -9.82 7.89
C ASP A 86 -20.86 -9.62 8.56
N ASN A 87 -20.77 -8.78 9.61
CA ASN A 87 -19.55 -8.60 10.40
C ASN A 87 -19.15 -9.78 11.33
N LYS A 88 -19.88 -10.89 11.33
CA LYS A 88 -19.55 -12.08 12.15
C LYS A 88 -18.68 -13.09 11.42
N ASP A 89 -18.53 -12.97 10.11
CA ASP A 89 -17.66 -13.84 9.34
C ASP A 89 -16.53 -13.07 8.62
N THR A 90 -15.88 -13.72 7.66
CA THR A 90 -14.80 -13.09 6.86
C THR A 90 -15.05 -13.29 5.37
N LYS A 91 -16.31 -13.28 4.95
CA LYS A 91 -16.77 -13.62 3.61
C LYS A 91 -17.67 -12.51 3.08
N LEU A 92 -17.14 -11.77 2.12
CA LEU A 92 -17.96 -10.87 1.32
C LEU A 92 -18.67 -11.66 0.22
N THR A 93 -19.97 -11.91 0.40
CA THR A 93 -20.76 -12.81 -0.48
C THR A 93 -21.78 -12.11 -1.35
N SER A 94 -22.17 -10.88 -1.03
CA SER A 94 -23.19 -10.12 -1.75
C SER A 94 -22.63 -8.80 -2.29
N LYS A 95 -23.34 -8.18 -3.25
CA LYS A 95 -22.99 -6.84 -3.74
C LYS A 95 -23.54 -5.75 -2.83
N GLN A 96 -24.55 -6.09 -2.03
CA GLN A 96 -25.20 -5.21 -1.07
C GLN A 96 -24.26 -4.96 0.10
N ASP A 97 -23.64 -6.01 0.62
CA ASP A 97 -22.67 -5.99 1.73
C ASP A 97 -21.46 -5.10 1.40
N LEU A 98 -21.08 -5.05 0.11
CA LEU A 98 -20.05 -4.15 -0.38
C LEU A 98 -20.41 -2.65 -0.25
N GLN A 99 -21.70 -2.30 -0.22
CA GLN A 99 -22.20 -0.93 -0.13
C GLN A 99 -22.12 -0.37 1.30
N ASP A 100 -22.17 -1.24 2.31
CA ASP A 100 -21.99 -0.87 3.71
C ASP A 100 -20.52 -0.63 4.08
N MET A 101 -19.61 -1.15 3.26
CA MET A 101 -18.17 -0.99 3.43
C MET A 101 -17.63 0.34 2.93
N SER A 102 -16.67 0.88 3.69
CA SER A 102 -15.92 2.06 3.31
C SER A 102 -14.74 1.72 2.40
N ARG A 103 -14.51 2.56 1.39
CA ARG A 103 -13.41 2.34 0.43
C ARG A 103 -12.11 2.95 0.92
N MET A 104 -11.03 2.18 0.81
CA MET A 104 -9.66 2.60 1.04
C MET A 104 -8.79 2.24 -0.16
N ILE A 105 -8.01 3.20 -0.68
CA ILE A 105 -7.23 3.04 -1.91
C ILE A 105 -5.75 3.23 -1.59
N LEU A 106 -4.93 2.23 -1.94
CA LEU A 106 -3.49 2.35 -1.91
C LEU A 106 -2.98 2.64 -3.33
N THR A 107 -2.52 3.86 -3.55
CA THR A 107 -1.87 4.31 -4.77
C THR A 107 -0.37 4.09 -4.65
N THR A 108 0.23 3.45 -5.66
CA THR A 108 1.68 3.24 -5.72
C THR A 108 2.19 3.42 -7.14
N GLN A 109 3.13 4.34 -7.35
CA GLN A 109 3.74 4.62 -8.66
C GLN A 109 5.26 4.53 -8.60
N GLY A 110 5.87 4.11 -9.69
CA GLY A 110 7.31 3.88 -9.83
C GLY A 110 7.63 2.51 -10.46
N PRO A 111 8.92 2.16 -10.60
CA PRO A 111 9.34 0.97 -11.32
C PRO A 111 8.86 -0.32 -10.63
N ASN A 112 8.35 -1.28 -11.41
CA ASN A 112 7.80 -2.54 -10.87
C ASN A 112 8.86 -3.35 -10.10
N GLU A 113 10.13 -3.21 -10.47
CA GLU A 113 11.28 -3.84 -9.82
C GLU A 113 11.43 -3.41 -8.36
N VAL A 114 11.05 -2.18 -8.00
CA VAL A 114 11.03 -1.74 -6.60
C VAL A 114 10.05 -2.60 -5.81
N PHE A 115 8.83 -2.79 -6.33
CA PHE A 115 7.78 -3.56 -5.65
C PHE A 115 7.98 -5.07 -5.73
N ALA A 116 8.92 -5.55 -6.55
CA ALA A 116 9.38 -6.93 -6.55
C ALA A 116 10.48 -7.18 -5.49
N ASN A 117 11.29 -6.17 -5.18
CA ASN A 117 12.43 -6.26 -4.27
C ASN A 117 12.11 -5.77 -2.84
N TYR A 118 11.11 -4.90 -2.70
CA TYR A 118 10.65 -4.36 -1.42
C TYR A 118 9.24 -4.86 -1.12
N GLN A 119 8.94 -5.07 0.16
CA GLN A 119 7.67 -5.62 0.58
C GLN A 119 6.66 -4.51 0.88
N LEU A 120 5.73 -4.29 -0.05
CA LEU A 120 4.56 -3.45 0.20
C LEU A 120 3.60 -4.15 1.16
N THR A 121 3.32 -3.52 2.30
CA THR A 121 2.57 -4.11 3.41
C THR A 121 1.48 -3.15 3.90
N LEU A 122 0.24 -3.62 3.93
CA LEU A 122 -0.88 -2.97 4.63
C LEU A 122 -1.01 -3.61 6.02
N HIS A 123 -1.15 -2.83 7.08
CA HIS A 123 -1.22 -3.35 8.44
C HIS A 123 -2.05 -2.47 9.38
N ILE A 124 -2.46 -3.07 10.48
CA ILE A 124 -3.21 -2.47 11.59
C ILE A 124 -2.54 -2.85 12.91
N SER A 125 -2.88 -2.12 13.98
CA SER A 125 -2.44 -2.49 15.31
C SER A 125 -3.11 -3.79 15.78
N LYS A 126 -2.49 -4.50 16.74
CA LYS A 126 -3.15 -5.65 17.37
C LYS A 126 -4.40 -5.23 18.16
N ALA A 127 -4.45 -3.99 18.64
CA ALA A 127 -5.62 -3.45 19.33
C ALA A 127 -6.81 -3.25 18.38
N ASP A 128 -6.59 -3.05 17.08
CA ASP A 128 -7.65 -2.85 16.09
C ASP A 128 -8.11 -4.15 15.41
N CYS A 129 -7.43 -5.28 15.66
CA CYS A 129 -7.63 -6.50 14.87
C CYS A 129 -9.02 -7.14 15.06
N ASP A 130 -9.72 -6.81 16.13
CA ASP A 130 -11.07 -7.28 16.46
C ASP A 130 -12.14 -6.20 16.23
N LYS A 131 -11.77 -5.05 15.65
CA LYS A 131 -12.64 -3.90 15.40
C LYS A 131 -12.92 -3.66 13.93
N VAL A 132 -12.08 -4.19 13.04
CA VAL A 132 -12.16 -3.96 11.59
C VAL A 132 -11.97 -5.24 10.79
N GLY A 133 -12.72 -5.36 9.70
CA GLY A 133 -12.50 -6.32 8.62
C GLY A 133 -12.04 -5.57 7.37
N VAL A 134 -11.05 -6.11 6.65
CA VAL A 134 -10.59 -5.51 5.39
C VAL A 134 -10.57 -6.55 4.29
N PHE A 135 -11.23 -6.23 3.17
CA PHE A 135 -11.28 -7.05 1.98
C PHE A 135 -10.54 -6.39 0.83
N TYR A 136 -9.75 -7.19 0.11
CA TYR A 136 -9.04 -6.76 -1.08
C TYR A 136 -9.73 -7.32 -2.32
N ALA A 137 -10.10 -6.43 -3.26
CA ALA A 137 -10.66 -6.82 -4.54
C ALA A 137 -9.57 -7.42 -5.45
N GLN A 138 -9.78 -8.66 -5.89
CA GLN A 138 -8.93 -9.32 -6.86
C GLN A 138 -9.75 -9.66 -8.11
N ASP A 139 -9.25 -9.23 -9.27
CA ASP A 139 -9.81 -9.66 -10.53
C ASP A 139 -9.28 -11.06 -10.87
N LYS A 140 -10.18 -12.06 -10.90
CA LYS A 140 -9.87 -13.41 -11.39
C LYS A 140 -10.93 -13.85 -12.37
N LYS A 141 -10.51 -14.15 -13.61
CA LYS A 141 -11.34 -14.86 -14.61
C LYS A 141 -12.77 -14.29 -14.70
N GLU A 142 -12.89 -12.99 -14.96
CA GLU A 142 -14.15 -12.27 -15.19
C GLU A 142 -15.09 -12.12 -13.98
N GLN A 143 -14.71 -12.61 -12.80
CA GLN A 143 -15.43 -12.37 -11.55
C GLN A 143 -14.55 -11.64 -10.53
N ARG A 144 -15.12 -10.65 -9.85
CA ARG A 144 -14.46 -10.01 -8.71
C ARG A 144 -14.58 -10.93 -7.51
N TYR A 145 -13.42 -11.31 -6.97
CA TYR A 145 -13.33 -12.03 -5.71
C TYR A 145 -12.76 -11.12 -4.64
N TYR A 146 -13.37 -11.13 -3.46
CA TYR A 146 -12.96 -10.30 -2.33
C TYR A 146 -12.26 -11.18 -1.30
N LYS A 147 -10.97 -10.92 -1.10
CA LYS A 147 -10.15 -11.66 -0.15
C LYS A 147 -10.11 -10.90 1.18
N HIS A 148 -10.46 -11.55 2.29
CA HIS A 148 -10.22 -11.00 3.62
C HIS A 148 -8.72 -10.95 3.96
N VAL A 149 -8.18 -9.75 4.14
CA VAL A 149 -6.74 -9.47 4.26
C VAL A 149 -6.31 -8.95 5.62
N LEU A 150 -7.14 -8.21 6.36
CA LEU A 150 -6.88 -7.75 7.73
C LEU A 150 -8.13 -7.91 8.58
N GLY A 151 -7.96 -7.98 9.90
CA GLY A 151 -9.01 -8.33 10.85
C GLY A 151 -8.95 -9.81 11.25
N SER A 152 -9.72 -10.22 12.25
CA SER A 152 -9.86 -11.62 12.68
C SER A 152 -8.50 -12.33 12.81
N GLU A 153 -7.64 -11.79 13.69
CA GLU A 153 -6.24 -12.20 13.94
C GLU A 153 -5.21 -11.84 12.86
N LYS A 154 -5.62 -11.36 11.69
CA LYS A 154 -4.70 -10.90 10.63
C LYS A 154 -4.37 -9.41 10.80
N ILE A 155 -3.18 -9.11 11.28
CA ILE A 155 -2.72 -7.73 11.51
C ILE A 155 -1.93 -7.12 10.35
N SER A 156 -1.49 -7.93 9.39
CA SER A 156 -0.72 -7.46 8.23
C SER A 156 -1.01 -8.27 6.97
N TYR A 157 -0.87 -7.60 5.83
CA TYR A 157 -1.07 -8.17 4.51
C TYR A 157 -0.01 -7.67 3.54
N HIS A 158 0.69 -8.61 2.91
CA HIS A 158 1.57 -8.28 1.79
C HIS A 158 0.74 -8.01 0.53
N VAL A 159 0.76 -6.76 0.08
CA VAL A 159 0.00 -6.29 -1.07
C VAL A 159 0.73 -6.71 -2.35
N LYS A 160 0.21 -7.76 -3.00
CA LYS A 160 0.69 -8.20 -4.31
C LYS A 160 0.09 -7.34 -5.40
N ARG A 161 0.95 -6.74 -6.22
CA ARG A 161 0.57 -5.92 -7.37
C ARG A 161 0.78 -6.68 -8.68
N ASN A 162 -0.13 -6.45 -9.62
CA ASN A 162 0.07 -6.84 -11.01
C ASN A 162 0.99 -5.82 -11.71
N LEU A 163 1.61 -6.22 -12.81
CA LEU A 163 2.48 -5.34 -13.60
C LEU A 163 1.70 -4.09 -14.05
N GLY A 164 2.19 -2.90 -13.71
CA GLY A 164 1.55 -1.63 -14.06
C GLY A 164 0.29 -1.29 -13.25
N GLN A 165 -0.09 -2.09 -12.25
CA GLN A 165 -1.23 -1.78 -11.38
C GLN A 165 -0.89 -0.61 -10.46
N VAL A 166 -1.50 0.55 -10.67
CA VAL A 166 -1.26 1.75 -9.86
C VAL A 166 -2.06 1.75 -8.55
N GLU A 167 -3.34 1.37 -8.61
CA GLU A 167 -4.25 1.39 -7.46
C GLU A 167 -4.54 -0.02 -6.94
N SER A 168 -4.56 -0.17 -5.62
CA SER A 168 -5.06 -1.35 -4.90
C SER A 168 -6.27 -0.93 -4.07
N ILE A 169 -7.45 -1.49 -4.35
CA ILE A 169 -8.71 -1.07 -3.72
C ILE A 169 -9.09 -2.05 -2.61
N PHE A 170 -9.31 -1.51 -1.43
CA PHE A 170 -9.76 -2.22 -0.23
C PHE A 170 -11.15 -1.73 0.18
N TYR A 171 -11.91 -2.64 0.77
CA TYR A 171 -13.22 -2.40 1.36
C TYR A 171 -13.11 -2.74 2.84
N VAL A 172 -13.59 -1.83 3.69
CA VAL A 172 -13.39 -1.86 5.13
C VAL A 172 -14.75 -1.87 5.80
N GLU A 173 -14.93 -2.78 6.74
CA GLU A 173 -16.10 -2.85 7.63
C GLU A 173 -15.68 -2.68 9.09
N GLY A 174 -16.56 -2.10 9.89
CA GLY A 174 -16.47 -2.11 11.35
C GLY A 174 -17.09 -3.37 11.93
N LEU A 175 -16.44 -3.95 12.94
CA LEU A 175 -16.89 -5.15 13.64
C LEU A 175 -17.49 -4.85 15.02
N LYS A 176 -17.18 -3.68 15.57
CA LYS A 176 -17.60 -3.26 16.92
C LYS A 176 -18.02 -1.79 16.93
N PHE A 177 -19.07 -1.50 17.69
CA PHE A 177 -19.42 -0.13 18.03
C PHE A 177 -18.44 0.42 19.07
N PRO A 178 -18.27 1.76 19.14
CA PRO A 178 -17.58 2.40 20.26
C PRO A 178 -18.21 1.94 21.59
N ASP A 179 -17.36 1.67 22.57
CA ASP A 179 -17.75 1.17 23.89
C ASP A 179 -16.75 1.70 24.95
N ILE A 180 -16.91 1.30 26.21
CA ILE A 180 -16.11 1.77 27.35
C ILE A 180 -14.59 1.62 27.14
N ASP A 181 -14.16 0.62 26.37
CA ASP A 181 -12.77 0.31 26.06
C ASP A 181 -12.37 0.65 24.60
N PHE A 182 -13.28 1.25 23.83
CA PHE A 182 -13.07 1.57 22.43
C PHE A 182 -13.67 2.93 22.05
N SER A 183 -12.80 3.89 21.73
CA SER A 183 -13.19 5.25 21.34
C SER A 183 -13.94 5.36 20.01
N GLY A 184 -13.99 4.30 19.20
CA GLY A 184 -14.48 4.34 17.83
C GLY A 184 -13.42 4.65 16.77
N LEU A 185 -12.20 5.03 17.18
CA LEU A 185 -11.12 5.36 16.24
C LEU A 185 -10.24 4.14 15.95
N VAL A 186 -10.03 3.86 14.67
CA VAL A 186 -9.16 2.80 14.16
C VAL A 186 -8.16 3.40 13.16
N THR A 187 -6.95 2.83 13.07
CA THR A 187 -5.91 3.35 12.17
C THR A 187 -5.36 2.27 11.26
N PHE A 188 -5.19 2.62 9.99
CA PHE A 188 -4.59 1.76 8.96
C PHE A 188 -3.27 2.33 8.50
N HIS A 189 -2.30 1.45 8.28
CA HIS A 189 -0.96 1.83 7.86
C HIS A 189 -0.57 1.10 6.59
N ALA A 190 0.19 1.78 5.73
CA ALA A 190 0.86 1.17 4.60
C ALA A 190 2.37 1.46 4.70
N SER A 191 3.19 0.45 4.48
CA SER A 191 4.64 0.56 4.58
C SER A 191 5.33 -0.18 3.44
N LEU A 192 6.46 0.35 2.99
CA LEU A 192 7.36 -0.33 2.07
C LEU A 192 8.60 -0.79 2.83
N LEU A 193 8.77 -2.10 2.98
CA LEU A 193 9.81 -2.68 3.82
C LEU A 193 10.96 -3.22 2.97
N GLU A 194 12.19 -2.90 3.35
CA GLU A 194 13.39 -3.51 2.76
C GLU A 194 13.61 -4.91 3.37
N PRO A 195 13.71 -5.97 2.57
CA PRO A 195 13.99 -7.29 3.10
C PRO A 195 15.43 -7.38 3.63
N ALA A 196 15.61 -8.03 4.78
CA ALA A 196 16.91 -8.17 5.46
C ALA A 196 18.00 -8.90 4.64
N LYS A 197 17.63 -9.60 3.56
CA LYS A 197 18.58 -10.22 2.61
C LYS A 197 18.32 -9.71 1.20
N LYS A 198 19.21 -8.86 0.69
CA LYS A 198 19.31 -8.58 -0.74
C LYS A 198 19.83 -9.84 -1.45
N VAL A 199 18.94 -10.59 -2.10
CA VAL A 199 19.37 -11.61 -3.06
C VAL A 199 19.86 -10.87 -4.29
N TRP A 200 21.17 -10.65 -4.38
CA TRP A 200 21.79 -10.15 -5.60
C TRP A 200 21.55 -11.16 -6.72
N ARG A 201 20.56 -10.93 -7.59
CA ARG A 201 20.50 -11.61 -8.88
C ARG A 201 21.60 -11.02 -9.75
N THR A 202 22.80 -11.59 -9.65
CA THR A 202 23.87 -11.34 -10.61
C THR A 202 23.37 -11.78 -11.99
N SER A 203 23.08 -10.83 -12.88
CA SER A 203 22.98 -11.12 -14.30
C SER A 203 24.38 -11.56 -14.74
N LYS A 204 24.52 -12.84 -15.12
CA LYS A 204 25.75 -13.33 -15.76
C LYS A 204 25.89 -12.58 -17.10
N ARG A 205 26.68 -11.50 -17.12
CA ARG A 205 27.25 -10.99 -18.37
C ARG A 205 28.24 -12.02 -18.86
N THR A 206 27.86 -12.76 -19.90
CA THR A 206 28.76 -13.62 -20.66
C THR A 206 29.84 -12.75 -21.30
N TRP A 207 31.08 -12.94 -20.85
CA TRP A 207 32.24 -12.37 -21.54
C TRP A 207 32.50 -13.19 -22.80
N GLY A 208 32.25 -12.61 -23.96
CA GLY A 208 32.69 -13.15 -25.24
C GLY A 208 34.21 -13.06 -25.34
N ARG A 209 34.90 -14.21 -25.43
CA ARG A 209 36.31 -14.26 -25.85
C ARG A 209 36.37 -13.89 -27.33
N VAL A 210 36.93 -12.72 -27.64
CA VAL A 210 37.41 -12.40 -28.99
C VAL A 210 38.73 -13.14 -29.18
N GLY A 211 38.70 -14.23 -29.96
CA GLY A 211 39.90 -14.92 -30.40
C GLY A 211 40.65 -14.04 -31.41
N LYS A 212 41.91 -13.71 -31.10
CA LYS A 212 42.87 -13.18 -32.06
C LYS A 212 43.11 -14.24 -33.14
N LYS A 213 42.75 -13.94 -34.39
CA LYS A 213 43.39 -14.54 -35.56
C LYS A 213 44.62 -13.68 -35.88
N HIS A 214 45.81 -14.26 -35.75
CA HIS A 214 46.99 -13.74 -36.42
C HIS A 214 47.14 -14.46 -37.77
N LEU A 215 47.63 -13.71 -38.76
CA LEU A 215 47.97 -14.19 -40.10
C LEU A 215 48.92 -15.38 -40.06
#